data_AF-L8AXN8-F1
#
_entry.id   AF-L8AXN8-F1
#
_cell.length_a   1.000
_cell.length_b   1.000
_cell.length_c   1.000
_cell.angle_alpha   90.00
_cell.angle_beta   90.00
_cell.angle_gamma   90.00
#
_symmetry.space_group_name_H-M   'P 1'
#
loop_
_entity.id
_entity.type
_entity.pdbx_description
1 polymer ?
#
loop_
_entity_poly.entity_id
_entity_poly.type
_entity_poly.pdbx_seq_one_letter_code
_entity_poly.pdbx_strand_id
1 'polypeptide(L)'
;ALAFLMNGEPEIVKNFLLKTLRLQSWEKKVDKFRLGEGVLPASFKVLHDPVRNSETIIADFGESAIGRVAPVDSGFWWIILLRAYTKSTGDTSLAELPECQRGIRLILTLCLSEGFDTFPTLLCADGCSMIDRRMGVYGYPIEIQALFFMALRCALRLLKHDEESRDCTDQIVKRLHALSYHMRNYFWLDIKQLNDIYRFKTEEYSHTAVNKFNVMPDSLPDWVLDFMPTRGGYFIGNVSPARMDFRWFCLGNCIAILSCLATPEQASAIMDLIESRWEELVGEMPLKICYPAMEGHEWRIVTGCDPK
;
A
#
# COMPACT_ATOMS: atom_id res chain seq x y z
N ALA A 1 -5.20 -17.61 3.12
CA ALA A 1 -6.59 -17.30 2.71
C ALA A 1 -6.84 -17.60 1.23
N LEU A 2 -6.10 -16.99 0.27
CA LEU A 2 -6.30 -17.23 -1.17
C LEU A 2 -6.20 -18.72 -1.56
N ALA A 3 -5.22 -19.46 -1.02
CA ALA A 3 -5.09 -20.90 -1.26
C ALA A 3 -6.34 -21.69 -0.83
N PHE A 4 -6.90 -21.40 0.34
CA PHE A 4 -8.14 -22.03 0.82
C PHE A 4 -9.35 -21.68 -0.06
N LEU A 5 -9.46 -20.44 -0.54
CA LEU A 5 -10.50 -20.06 -1.50
C LEU A 5 -10.38 -20.84 -2.81
N MET A 6 -9.16 -20.97 -3.34
CA MET A 6 -8.90 -21.76 -4.54
C MET A 6 -9.18 -23.26 -4.34
N ASN A 7 -8.99 -23.78 -3.13
CA ASN A 7 -9.30 -25.17 -2.78
C ASN A 7 -10.79 -25.41 -2.46
N GLY A 8 -11.64 -24.39 -2.51
CA GLY A 8 -13.05 -24.52 -2.17
C GLY A 8 -13.34 -24.62 -0.66
N GLU A 9 -12.43 -24.13 0.19
CA GLU A 9 -12.55 -24.11 1.65
C GLU A 9 -12.74 -22.67 2.19
N PRO A 10 -13.85 -21.98 1.89
CA PRO A 10 -14.00 -20.55 2.18
C PRO A 10 -14.26 -20.24 3.67
N GLU A 11 -14.62 -21.24 4.47
CA GLU A 11 -15.10 -21.05 5.83
C GLU A 11 -14.04 -20.43 6.76
N ILE A 12 -12.77 -20.82 6.63
CA ILE A 12 -11.68 -20.20 7.39
C ILE A 12 -11.54 -18.70 7.05
N VAL A 13 -11.77 -18.32 5.79
CA VAL A 13 -11.66 -16.94 5.33
C VAL A 13 -12.84 -16.10 5.82
N LYS A 14 -14.06 -16.66 5.76
CA LYS A 14 -15.25 -16.04 6.35
C LYS A 14 -15.07 -15.77 7.84
N ASN A 15 -14.60 -16.77 8.58
CA ASN A 15 -14.35 -16.65 10.03
C ASN A 15 -13.27 -15.62 10.32
N PHE A 16 -12.17 -15.61 9.57
CA PHE A 16 -11.14 -14.57 9.68
C PHE A 16 -11.72 -13.16 9.47
N LEU A 17 -12.41 -12.92 8.36
CA LEU A 17 -12.98 -11.61 8.01
C LEU A 17 -13.93 -11.08 9.10
N LEU A 18 -14.84 -11.92 9.59
CA LEU A 18 -15.78 -11.56 10.65
C LEU A 18 -15.09 -11.34 11.99
N LYS A 19 -14.06 -12.14 12.32
CA LYS A 19 -13.36 -12.00 13.60
C LYS A 19 -12.53 -10.74 13.63
N THR A 20 -11.79 -10.42 12.57
CA THR A 20 -11.02 -9.18 12.48
C THR A 20 -11.92 -7.95 12.45
N LEU A 21 -13.10 -8.05 11.83
CA LEU A 21 -14.11 -6.98 11.88
C LEU A 21 -14.62 -6.73 13.32
N ARG A 22 -14.80 -7.77 14.13
CA ARG A 22 -15.12 -7.59 15.56
C ARG A 22 -13.97 -6.89 16.30
N LEU A 23 -12.72 -7.20 15.98
CA LEU A 23 -11.56 -6.50 16.57
C LEU A 23 -11.53 -5.02 16.15
N GLN A 24 -11.94 -4.69 14.93
CA GLN A 24 -12.08 -3.30 14.49
C GLN A 24 -13.03 -2.50 15.39
N SER A 25 -14.09 -3.10 15.93
CA SER A 25 -15.02 -2.38 16.83
C SER A 25 -14.50 -2.17 18.26
N TRP A 26 -13.31 -2.66 18.61
CA TRP A 26 -12.76 -2.51 19.95
C TRP A 26 -12.35 -1.06 20.23
N GLU A 27 -12.43 -0.68 21.50
CA GLU A 27 -11.80 0.54 21.96
C GLU A 27 -10.28 0.33 21.97
N LYS A 28 -9.58 1.04 21.08
CA LYS A 28 -8.12 0.94 20.96
C LYS A 28 -7.48 2.20 21.49
N LYS A 29 -6.49 2.04 22.37
CA LYS A 29 -5.77 3.14 23.01
C LYS A 29 -4.28 2.84 23.03
N VAL A 30 -3.49 3.83 22.66
CA VAL A 30 -2.03 3.86 22.86
C VAL A 30 -1.76 4.96 23.88
N ASP A 31 -1.33 4.57 25.08
CA ASP A 31 -1.19 5.46 26.23
C ASP A 31 -2.47 6.29 26.49
N LYS A 32 -2.45 7.59 26.16
CA LYS A 32 -3.58 8.52 26.33
C LYS A 32 -4.29 8.88 25.01
N PHE A 33 -3.90 8.27 23.90
CA PHE A 33 -4.44 8.54 22.58
C PHE A 33 -5.38 7.41 22.14
N ARG A 34 -6.60 7.77 21.74
CA ARG A 34 -7.57 6.81 21.19
C ARG A 34 -7.36 6.70 19.68
N LEU A 35 -7.17 5.48 19.17
CA LEU A 35 -6.99 5.25 17.74
C LEU A 35 -8.32 5.41 16.98
N GLY A 36 -8.21 5.61 15.67
CA GLY A 36 -9.35 5.69 14.76
C GLY A 36 -10.22 4.44 14.79
N GLU A 37 -11.54 4.63 14.65
CA GLU A 37 -12.51 3.53 14.72
C GLU A 37 -12.27 2.50 13.62
N GLY A 38 -11.86 2.92 12.42
CA GLY A 38 -11.60 2.04 11.29
C GLY A 38 -10.30 1.23 11.33
N VAL A 39 -9.41 1.47 12.31
CA VAL A 39 -8.10 0.80 12.36
C VAL A 39 -8.28 -0.70 12.55
N LEU A 40 -7.67 -1.50 11.67
CA LEU A 40 -7.58 -2.94 11.82
C LEU A 40 -6.26 -3.33 12.51
N PRO A 41 -6.23 -4.43 13.27
CA PRO A 41 -5.01 -4.85 13.95
C PRO A 41 -3.95 -5.35 12.97
N ALA A 42 -2.69 -5.24 13.35
CA ALA A 42 -1.56 -5.86 12.64
C ALA A 42 -1.61 -7.38 12.80
N SER A 43 -1.90 -7.84 14.01
CA SER A 43 -1.96 -9.26 14.34
C SER A 43 -2.96 -9.54 15.46
N PHE A 44 -3.29 -10.81 15.65
CA PHE A 44 -4.00 -11.27 16.84
C PHE A 44 -3.57 -12.69 17.19
N LYS A 45 -3.74 -13.08 18.45
CA LYS A 45 -3.47 -14.43 18.95
C LYS A 45 -4.62 -14.94 19.80
N VAL A 46 -4.74 -16.25 19.88
CA VAL A 46 -5.68 -16.94 20.77
C VAL A 46 -4.93 -17.37 22.01
N LEU A 47 -5.42 -16.97 23.18
CA LEU A 47 -4.95 -17.46 24.48
C LEU A 47 -5.97 -18.45 25.03
N HIS A 48 -5.50 -19.66 25.31
CA HIS A 48 -6.28 -20.71 25.96
C HIS A 48 -6.03 -20.70 27.46
N ASP A 49 -7.09 -20.56 28.25
CA ASP A 49 -7.06 -20.77 29.69
C ASP A 49 -7.46 -22.21 30.00
N PRO A 50 -6.52 -23.09 30.40
CA PRO A 50 -6.80 -24.51 30.65
C PRO A 50 -7.63 -24.73 31.91
N VAL A 51 -7.66 -23.78 32.85
CA VAL A 51 -8.41 -23.89 34.10
C VAL A 51 -9.88 -23.55 33.87
N ARG A 52 -10.14 -22.50 33.09
CA ARG A 52 -11.51 -22.06 32.75
C ARG A 52 -12.06 -22.75 31.50
N ASN A 53 -11.21 -23.50 30.78
CA ASN A 53 -11.49 -24.09 29.48
C ASN A 53 -12.09 -23.06 28.50
N SER A 54 -11.49 -21.87 28.47
CA SER A 54 -11.98 -20.73 27.70
C SER A 54 -10.89 -20.15 26.80
N GLU A 55 -11.29 -19.74 25.60
CA GLU A 55 -10.40 -19.08 24.64
C GLU A 55 -10.69 -17.57 24.61
N THR A 56 -9.62 -16.78 24.63
CA THR A 56 -9.68 -15.33 24.49
C THR A 56 -8.80 -14.88 23.34
N ILE A 57 -9.22 -13.82 22.63
CA ILE A 57 -8.43 -13.23 21.56
C ILE A 57 -7.77 -11.97 22.08
N ILE A 58 -6.50 -11.80 21.75
CA ILE A 58 -5.77 -10.55 21.96
C ILE A 58 -5.29 -10.05 20.60
N ALA A 59 -5.60 -8.80 20.29
CA ALA A 59 -5.16 -8.13 19.09
C ALA A 59 -4.04 -7.14 19.41
N ASP A 60 -3.18 -6.88 18.43
CA ASP A 60 -2.15 -5.84 18.48
C ASP A 60 -2.40 -4.85 17.34
N PHE A 61 -2.69 -3.60 17.68
CA PHE A 61 -2.92 -2.49 16.75
C PHE A 61 -1.67 -1.62 16.54
N GLY A 62 -0.52 -2.05 17.07
CA GLY A 62 0.74 -1.30 17.05
C GLY A 62 1.19 -0.87 18.45
N GLU A 63 0.37 -1.03 19.49
CA GLU A 63 0.73 -0.73 20.87
C GLU A 63 1.84 -1.63 21.42
N SER A 64 1.89 -2.89 20.95
CA SER A 64 2.91 -3.86 21.33
C SER A 64 3.99 -4.05 20.26
N ALA A 65 3.78 -3.49 19.06
CA ALA A 65 4.72 -3.56 17.96
C ALA A 65 6.03 -2.82 18.28
N ILE A 66 7.15 -3.40 17.84
CA ILE A 66 8.47 -2.75 17.94
C ILE A 66 8.42 -1.43 17.16
N GLY A 67 8.79 -0.33 17.81
CA GLY A 67 8.76 1.00 17.19
C GLY A 67 7.36 1.62 17.08
N ARG A 68 6.31 0.97 17.62
CA ARG A 68 4.91 1.45 17.60
C ARG A 68 4.39 1.75 16.19
N VAL A 69 4.75 0.88 15.26
CA VAL A 69 4.41 1.00 13.84
C VAL A 69 2.91 0.80 13.62
N ALA A 70 2.32 1.63 12.75
CA ALA A 70 0.91 1.56 12.40
C ALA A 70 0.67 0.66 11.18
N PRO A 71 -0.22 -0.36 11.26
CA PRO A 71 -0.48 -1.30 10.18
C PRO A 71 -1.49 -0.73 9.17
N VAL A 72 -1.05 0.19 8.32
CA VAL A 72 -1.93 0.90 7.37
C VAL A 72 -2.49 -0.07 6.31
N ASP A 73 -1.68 -1.02 5.89
CA ASP A 73 -2.01 -2.02 4.87
C ASP A 73 -3.06 -3.05 5.31
N SER A 74 -3.16 -3.37 6.61
CA SER A 74 -4.15 -4.32 7.16
C SER A 74 -5.58 -4.00 6.72
N GLY A 75 -5.95 -2.72 6.70
CA GLY A 75 -7.28 -2.28 6.26
C GLY A 75 -7.53 -2.56 4.78
N PHE A 76 -6.53 -2.30 3.94
CA PHE A 76 -6.61 -2.53 2.51
C PHE A 76 -6.67 -4.01 2.19
N TRP A 77 -5.81 -4.82 2.83
CA TRP A 77 -5.83 -6.27 2.68
C TRP A 77 -7.16 -6.88 3.10
N TRP A 78 -7.80 -6.38 4.15
CA TRP A 78 -9.12 -6.86 4.56
C TRP A 78 -10.20 -6.60 3.50
N ILE A 79 -10.24 -5.39 2.91
CA ILE A 79 -11.18 -5.06 1.83
C ILE A 79 -10.91 -5.91 0.58
N ILE A 80 -9.63 -6.05 0.19
CA ILE A 80 -9.20 -6.87 -0.96
C ILE A 80 -9.58 -8.33 -0.74
N LEU A 81 -9.37 -8.86 0.47
CA LEU A 81 -9.69 -10.25 0.81
C LEU A 81 -11.20 -10.50 0.84
N LEU A 82 -12.00 -9.58 1.38
CA LEU A 82 -13.47 -9.67 1.30
C LEU A 82 -13.93 -9.72 -0.16
N ARG A 83 -13.31 -8.92 -1.03
CA ARG A 83 -13.60 -8.91 -2.47
C ARG A 83 -13.10 -10.15 -3.21
N ALA A 84 -12.04 -10.80 -2.73
CA ALA A 84 -11.59 -12.09 -3.22
C ALA A 84 -12.55 -13.21 -2.79
N TYR A 85 -12.99 -13.21 -1.54
CA TYR A 85 -13.99 -14.13 -1.00
C TYR A 85 -15.27 -14.11 -1.85
N THR A 86 -15.90 -12.94 -2.02
CA THR A 86 -17.18 -12.84 -2.74
C THR A 86 -17.08 -13.24 -4.21
N LYS A 87 -15.91 -13.05 -4.84
CA LYS A 87 -15.68 -13.56 -6.21
C LYS A 87 -15.46 -15.05 -6.28
N SER A 88 -14.74 -15.62 -5.31
CA SER A 88 -14.42 -17.03 -5.30
C SER A 88 -15.65 -17.88 -4.98
N THR A 89 -16.49 -17.42 -4.06
CA THR A 89 -17.67 -18.17 -3.59
C THR A 89 -18.94 -17.84 -4.38
N GLY A 90 -19.00 -16.66 -5.02
CA GLY A 90 -20.23 -16.10 -5.59
C GLY A 90 -21.22 -15.60 -4.54
N ASP A 91 -20.91 -15.75 -3.24
CA ASP A 91 -21.75 -15.34 -2.12
C ASP A 91 -21.49 -13.87 -1.76
N THR A 92 -22.46 -13.00 -2.07
CA THR A 92 -22.41 -11.57 -1.70
C THR A 92 -22.96 -11.28 -0.31
N SER A 93 -23.66 -12.24 0.32
CA SER A 93 -24.37 -12.02 1.59
C SER A 93 -23.43 -11.55 2.70
N LEU A 94 -22.21 -12.09 2.75
CA LEU A 94 -21.19 -11.68 3.72
C LEU A 94 -20.83 -10.20 3.57
N ALA A 95 -20.58 -9.72 2.35
CA ALA A 95 -20.25 -8.32 2.12
C ALA A 95 -21.43 -7.40 2.38
N GLU A 96 -22.65 -7.88 2.14
CA GLU A 96 -23.89 -7.13 2.36
C GLU A 96 -24.31 -7.03 3.83
N LEU A 97 -23.64 -7.74 4.75
CA LEU A 97 -23.90 -7.61 6.18
C LEU A 97 -23.69 -6.16 6.65
N PRO A 98 -24.57 -5.60 7.50
CA PRO A 98 -24.45 -4.23 8.00
C PRO A 98 -23.10 -3.95 8.66
N GLU A 99 -22.56 -4.91 9.42
CA GLU A 99 -21.25 -4.80 10.04
C GLU A 99 -20.12 -4.73 9.01
N CYS A 100 -20.18 -5.50 7.92
CA CYS A 100 -19.17 -5.46 6.86
C CYS A 100 -19.24 -4.14 6.10
N GLN A 101 -20.44 -3.67 5.76
CA GLN A 101 -20.65 -2.36 5.13
C GLN A 101 -20.10 -1.22 6.00
N ARG A 102 -20.40 -1.25 7.31
CA ARG A 102 -19.85 -0.30 8.27
C ARG A 102 -18.32 -0.40 8.35
N GLY A 103 -17.77 -1.61 8.40
CA GLY A 103 -16.34 -1.84 8.46
C GLY A 103 -15.58 -1.27 7.26
N ILE A 104 -16.10 -1.48 6.05
CA ILE A 104 -15.58 -0.87 4.82
C ILE A 104 -15.60 0.66 4.93
N ARG A 105 -16.75 1.25 5.29
CA ARG A 105 -16.88 2.71 5.44
C ARG A 105 -15.89 3.28 6.45
N LEU A 106 -15.75 2.65 7.62
CA LEU A 106 -14.82 3.10 8.66
C LEU A 106 -13.35 3.07 8.18
N ILE A 107 -12.93 2.03 7.44
CA ILE A 107 -11.59 1.99 6.85
C ILE A 107 -11.44 3.14 5.86
N LEU A 108 -12.38 3.30 4.94
CA LEU A 108 -12.33 4.34 3.90
C LEU A 108 -12.32 5.75 4.47
N THR A 109 -13.09 6.02 5.55
CA THR A 109 -13.11 7.32 6.22
C THR A 109 -11.72 7.71 6.73
N LEU A 110 -10.93 6.76 7.24
CA LEU A 110 -9.55 7.06 7.69
C LEU A 110 -8.63 7.45 6.54
N CYS A 111 -8.85 6.92 5.33
CA CYS A 111 -7.98 7.12 4.17
C CYS A 111 -8.41 8.29 3.28
N LEU A 112 -9.70 8.63 3.33
CA LEU A 112 -10.33 9.66 2.50
C LEU A 112 -10.58 10.97 3.27
N SER A 113 -10.33 10.99 4.58
CA SER A 113 -10.47 12.19 5.39
C SER A 113 -9.67 13.36 4.82
N GLU A 114 -10.28 14.55 4.85
CA GLU A 114 -9.62 15.80 4.49
C GLU A 114 -8.50 16.11 5.48
N GLY A 115 -7.46 16.77 5.00
CA GLY A 115 -6.30 17.16 5.79
C GLY A 115 -5.49 18.23 5.08
N PHE A 116 -4.29 18.51 5.60
CA PHE A 116 -3.35 19.45 4.99
C PHE A 116 -2.58 18.87 3.79
N ASP A 117 -2.81 17.61 3.45
CA ASP A 117 -2.13 16.95 2.36
C ASP A 117 -2.53 17.57 1.01
N THR A 118 -1.54 17.95 0.23
CA THR A 118 -1.72 18.52 -1.11
C THR A 118 -1.61 17.45 -2.20
N PHE A 119 -1.38 16.19 -1.81
CA PHE A 119 -1.26 15.05 -2.69
C PHE A 119 -2.49 14.15 -2.59
N PRO A 120 -2.88 13.47 -3.69
CA PRO A 120 -3.98 12.49 -3.64
C PRO A 120 -3.56 11.16 -2.99
N THR A 121 -2.25 10.93 -2.86
CA THR A 121 -1.64 9.78 -2.19
C THR A 121 -1.82 9.84 -0.68
N LEU A 122 -1.74 8.69 -0.02
CA LEU A 122 -1.88 8.58 1.42
C LEU A 122 -0.52 8.79 2.11
N LEU A 123 -0.41 9.84 2.91
CA LEU A 123 0.77 10.11 3.73
C LEU A 123 0.96 9.02 4.80
N CYS A 124 2.17 8.49 4.86
CA CYS A 124 2.53 7.37 5.72
C CYS A 124 3.78 7.64 6.57
N ALA A 125 3.77 7.11 7.79
CA ALA A 125 4.99 6.97 8.58
C ALA A 125 5.87 5.83 8.03
N ASP A 126 7.14 5.80 8.45
CA ASP A 126 8.02 4.66 8.12
C ASP A 126 7.50 3.37 8.78
N GLY A 127 7.81 2.21 8.20
CA GLY A 127 7.34 0.92 8.71
C GLY A 127 5.86 0.58 8.43
N CYS A 128 5.10 1.42 7.73
CA CYS A 128 3.63 1.30 7.70
C CYS A 128 3.01 0.16 6.86
N SER A 129 3.83 -0.66 6.21
CA SER A 129 3.39 -1.66 5.22
C SER A 129 3.94 -3.06 5.58
N MET A 130 4.10 -3.97 4.60
CA MET A 130 4.82 -5.23 4.83
C MET A 130 6.21 -5.01 5.45
N ILE A 131 6.86 -3.90 5.09
CA ILE A 131 8.11 -3.47 5.70
C ILE A 131 7.74 -2.75 6.99
N ASP A 132 7.88 -3.45 8.11
CA ASP A 132 7.48 -3.03 9.46
C ASP A 132 8.60 -2.36 10.27
N ARG A 133 9.68 -1.95 9.59
CA ARG A 133 10.87 -1.31 10.17
C ARG A 133 11.21 -0.03 9.43
N ARG A 134 12.10 0.76 10.01
CA ARG A 134 12.56 2.01 9.42
C ARG A 134 13.42 1.72 8.18
N MET A 135 12.86 1.99 6.99
CA MET A 135 13.49 1.68 5.71
C MET A 135 13.45 2.89 4.74
N GLY A 136 13.07 4.05 5.25
CA GLY A 136 12.85 5.24 4.42
C GLY A 136 11.58 5.14 3.59
N VAL A 137 10.61 4.31 3.98
CA VAL A 137 9.33 4.18 3.26
C VAL A 137 8.27 5.17 3.77
N TYR A 138 8.66 6.17 4.58
CA TYR A 138 7.80 7.30 4.95
C TYR A 138 7.45 8.17 3.73
N GLY A 139 6.39 8.98 3.86
CA GLY A 139 5.88 9.81 2.76
C GLY A 139 4.79 9.06 1.98
N TYR A 140 5.02 8.78 0.70
CA TYR A 140 4.01 8.18 -0.17
C TYR A 140 4.54 6.89 -0.83
N PRO A 141 4.76 5.81 -0.08
CA PRO A 141 5.36 4.59 -0.60
C PRO A 141 4.44 3.89 -1.60
N ILE A 142 4.97 3.47 -2.75
CA ILE A 142 4.23 2.80 -3.84
C ILE A 142 3.40 1.62 -3.36
N GLU A 143 3.89 0.87 -2.38
CA GLU A 143 3.19 -0.28 -1.80
C GLU A 143 1.83 0.12 -1.22
N ILE A 144 1.81 1.13 -0.36
CA ILE A 144 0.56 1.65 0.22
C ILE A 144 -0.31 2.29 -0.85
N GLN A 145 0.26 3.05 -1.79
CA GLN A 145 -0.53 3.71 -2.82
C GLN A 145 -1.23 2.71 -3.75
N ALA A 146 -0.53 1.63 -4.14
CA ALA A 146 -1.08 0.57 -4.95
C ALA A 146 -2.15 -0.23 -4.20
N LEU A 147 -1.92 -0.58 -2.93
CA LEU A 147 -2.90 -1.26 -2.08
C LEU A 147 -4.14 -0.38 -1.84
N PHE A 148 -3.94 0.90 -1.58
CA PHE A 148 -5.03 1.87 -1.41
C PHE A 148 -5.88 1.97 -2.68
N PHE A 149 -5.25 2.09 -3.85
CA PHE A 149 -5.95 2.10 -5.13
C PHE A 149 -6.75 0.81 -5.36
N MET A 150 -6.16 -0.35 -5.08
CA MET A 150 -6.85 -1.64 -5.21
C MET A 150 -8.03 -1.76 -4.24
N ALA A 151 -7.86 -1.33 -2.99
CA ALA A 151 -8.90 -1.34 -1.96
C ALA A 151 -10.06 -0.42 -2.33
N LEU A 152 -9.81 0.79 -2.84
CA LEU A 152 -10.83 1.70 -3.35
C LEU A 152 -11.66 1.06 -4.48
N ARG A 153 -11.00 0.40 -5.44
CA ARG A 153 -11.68 -0.32 -6.53
C ARG A 153 -12.50 -1.49 -6.02
N CYS A 154 -11.98 -2.22 -5.04
CA CYS A 154 -12.69 -3.32 -4.40
C CYS A 154 -13.92 -2.81 -3.64
N ALA A 155 -13.78 -1.74 -2.87
CA ALA A 155 -14.86 -1.15 -2.09
C ALA A 155 -16.02 -0.66 -2.97
N LEU A 156 -15.74 -0.04 -4.12
CA LEU A 156 -16.79 0.32 -5.09
C LEU A 156 -17.65 -0.86 -5.57
N ARG A 157 -17.12 -2.09 -5.51
CA ARG A 157 -17.84 -3.31 -5.90
C ARG A 157 -18.49 -4.02 -4.72
N LEU A 158 -18.15 -3.64 -3.49
CA LEU A 158 -18.64 -4.25 -2.26
C LEU A 158 -19.70 -3.39 -1.56
N LEU A 159 -19.61 -2.07 -1.69
CA LEU A 159 -20.57 -1.14 -1.08
C LEU A 159 -21.95 -1.27 -1.72
N LYS A 160 -22.99 -1.20 -0.90
CA LYS A 160 -24.38 -1.16 -1.38
C LYS A 160 -24.67 0.17 -2.08
N HIS A 161 -25.59 0.13 -3.03
CA HIS A 161 -26.10 1.32 -3.71
C HIS A 161 -27.29 1.91 -2.92
N ASP A 162 -27.02 2.37 -1.70
CA ASP A 162 -27.97 3.09 -0.85
C ASP A 162 -27.56 4.56 -0.68
N GLU A 163 -28.45 5.38 -0.11
CA GLU A 163 -28.18 6.80 0.14
C GLU A 163 -27.00 7.00 1.10
N GLU A 164 -26.83 6.12 2.09
CA GLU A 164 -25.72 6.18 3.07
C GLU A 164 -24.35 6.01 2.39
N SER A 165 -24.27 5.17 1.36
CA SER A 165 -23.03 4.86 0.66
C SER A 165 -22.76 5.78 -0.54
N ARG A 166 -23.72 6.64 -0.92
CA ARG A 166 -23.60 7.51 -2.10
C ARG A 166 -22.44 8.49 -1.98
N ASP A 167 -22.36 9.23 -0.87
CA ASP A 167 -21.29 10.20 -0.64
C ASP A 167 -19.91 9.53 -0.58
N CYS A 168 -19.83 8.36 0.08
CA CYS A 168 -18.61 7.56 0.13
C CYS A 168 -18.19 7.11 -1.27
N THR A 169 -19.13 6.63 -2.08
CA THR A 169 -18.90 6.21 -3.47
C THR A 169 -18.36 7.35 -4.32
N ASP A 170 -18.94 8.55 -4.22
CA ASP A 170 -18.51 9.74 -4.96
C ASP A 170 -17.08 10.16 -4.55
N GLN A 171 -16.75 10.11 -3.26
CA GLN A 171 -15.39 10.37 -2.78
C GLN A 171 -14.39 9.34 -3.32
N ILE A 172 -14.75 8.05 -3.33
CA ILE A 172 -13.89 6.99 -3.87
C ILE A 172 -13.62 7.25 -5.36
N VAL A 173 -14.64 7.56 -6.17
CA VAL A 173 -14.46 7.81 -7.61
C VAL A 173 -13.54 9.01 -7.85
N LYS A 174 -13.77 10.13 -7.16
CA LYS A 174 -12.91 11.32 -7.25
C LYS A 174 -11.47 10.99 -6.88
N ARG A 175 -11.25 10.26 -5.78
CA ARG A 175 -9.92 9.87 -5.34
C ARG A 175 -9.23 8.91 -6.31
N LEU A 176 -9.96 7.93 -6.86
CA LEU A 176 -9.44 7.00 -7.87
C LEU A 176 -8.96 7.72 -9.13
N HIS A 177 -9.69 8.73 -9.60
CA HIS A 177 -9.25 9.55 -10.75
C HIS A 177 -7.96 10.31 -10.42
N ALA A 178 -7.91 11.00 -9.28
CA ALA A 178 -6.74 11.76 -8.87
C ALA A 178 -5.50 10.85 -8.66
N LEU A 179 -5.67 9.71 -7.98
CA LEU A 179 -4.61 8.71 -7.79
C LEU A 179 -4.13 8.12 -9.12
N SER A 180 -5.05 7.72 -10.01
CA SER A 180 -4.66 7.17 -11.32
C SER A 180 -3.78 8.13 -12.10
N TYR A 181 -4.18 9.41 -12.15
CA TYR A 181 -3.38 10.44 -12.79
C TYR A 181 -2.04 10.61 -12.10
N HIS A 182 -2.03 10.79 -10.78
CA HIS A 182 -0.81 11.06 -10.02
C HIS A 182 0.21 9.93 -10.14
N MET A 183 -0.20 8.68 -9.92
CA MET A 183 0.69 7.53 -9.98
C MET A 183 1.26 7.33 -11.38
N ARG A 184 0.42 7.38 -12.43
CA ARG A 184 0.87 7.13 -13.81
C ARG A 184 1.80 8.21 -14.36
N ASN A 185 1.66 9.45 -13.91
CA ASN A 185 2.46 10.56 -14.42
C ASN A 185 3.73 10.83 -13.59
N TYR A 186 3.69 10.58 -12.28
CA TYR A 186 4.78 11.01 -11.39
C TYR A 186 5.56 9.86 -10.75
N PHE A 187 4.93 8.69 -10.53
CA PHE A 187 5.63 7.53 -10.01
C PHE A 187 6.22 6.66 -11.13
N TRP A 188 5.73 6.79 -12.36
CA TRP A 188 6.23 5.99 -13.48
C TRP A 188 7.64 6.44 -13.90
N LEU A 189 8.54 5.48 -14.03
CA LEU A 189 9.90 5.69 -14.51
C LEU A 189 10.24 4.67 -15.59
N ASP A 190 10.61 5.18 -16.75
CA ASP A 190 11.26 4.46 -17.84
C ASP A 190 12.48 5.27 -18.30
N ILE A 191 13.22 4.78 -19.30
CA ILE A 191 14.42 5.48 -19.80
C ILE A 191 14.12 6.88 -20.33
N LYS A 192 12.92 7.13 -20.87
CA LYS A 192 12.55 8.46 -21.36
C LYS A 192 12.33 9.41 -20.18
N GLN A 193 11.54 8.99 -19.19
CA GLN A 193 11.29 9.79 -18.00
C GLN A 193 12.56 10.02 -17.18
N LEU A 194 13.44 9.03 -17.09
CA LEU A 194 14.74 9.18 -16.42
C LEU A 194 15.60 10.26 -17.10
N ASN A 195 15.63 10.27 -18.43
CA ASN A 195 16.33 11.32 -19.19
C ASN A 195 15.71 12.71 -18.99
N ASP A 196 14.37 12.80 -18.88
CA ASP A 196 13.68 14.05 -18.62
C ASP A 196 14.01 14.58 -17.20
N ILE A 197 13.99 13.71 -16.19
CA ILE A 197 14.35 14.04 -14.79
C ILE A 197 15.81 14.49 -14.70
N TYR A 198 16.72 13.80 -15.37
CA TYR A 198 18.15 14.16 -15.42
C TYR A 198 18.38 15.57 -15.99
N ARG A 199 17.43 16.09 -16.78
CA ARG A 199 17.51 17.41 -17.43
C ARG A 199 16.64 18.47 -16.76
N PHE A 200 16.04 18.17 -15.61
CA PHE A 200 15.17 19.11 -14.91
C PHE A 200 15.89 20.42 -14.59
N LYS A 201 15.11 21.50 -14.62
CA LYS A 201 15.48 22.75 -13.96
C LYS A 201 14.92 22.74 -12.55
N THR A 202 15.62 23.41 -11.65
CA THR A 202 15.25 23.53 -10.24
C THR A 202 14.60 24.89 -9.99
N GLU A 203 13.95 25.04 -8.85
CA GLU A 203 13.31 26.29 -8.41
C GLU A 203 12.20 26.79 -9.34
N GLU A 204 11.49 25.85 -9.98
CA GLU A 204 10.35 26.18 -10.83
C GLU A 204 9.13 26.57 -9.98
N TYR A 205 8.75 27.85 -10.03
CA TYR A 205 7.58 28.37 -9.32
C TYR A 205 6.47 28.76 -10.30
N SER A 206 5.73 27.77 -10.81
CA SER A 206 4.57 27.99 -11.68
C SER A 206 3.65 26.77 -11.75
N HIS A 207 2.38 26.97 -12.14
CA HIS A 207 1.46 25.86 -12.43
C HIS A 207 1.87 25.04 -13.68
N THR A 208 2.71 25.61 -14.54
CA THR A 208 3.24 24.97 -15.75
C THR A 208 4.62 24.36 -15.55
N ALA A 209 5.07 24.23 -14.29
CA ALA A 209 6.35 23.61 -13.95
C ALA A 209 6.41 22.16 -14.44
N VAL A 210 7.55 21.79 -15.02
CA VAL A 210 7.89 20.43 -15.41
C VAL A 210 8.37 19.67 -14.16
N ASN A 211 9.28 20.27 -13.39
CA ASN A 211 9.80 19.71 -12.14
C ASN A 211 8.89 20.05 -10.95
N LYS A 212 7.69 19.46 -10.95
CA LYS A 212 6.63 19.79 -9.97
C LYS A 212 6.98 19.54 -8.51
N PHE A 213 7.95 18.66 -8.25
CA PHE A 213 8.37 18.30 -6.89
C PHE A 213 9.73 18.91 -6.53
N ASN A 214 10.32 19.74 -7.39
CA ASN A 214 11.63 20.35 -7.19
C ASN A 214 12.72 19.31 -6.85
N VAL A 215 12.75 18.21 -7.62
CA VAL A 215 13.76 17.16 -7.51
C VAL A 215 15.08 17.69 -8.06
N MET A 216 16.17 17.45 -7.32
CA MET A 216 17.51 17.83 -7.75
C MET A 216 18.05 16.75 -8.70
N PRO A 217 18.40 17.07 -9.97
CA PRO A 217 18.99 16.09 -10.88
C PRO A 217 20.26 15.45 -10.32
N ASP A 218 21.07 16.24 -9.62
CA ASP A 218 22.32 15.80 -8.99
C ASP A 218 22.11 14.80 -7.84
N SER A 219 20.87 14.65 -7.36
CA SER A 219 20.53 13.63 -6.34
C SER A 219 20.12 12.29 -6.93
N LEU A 220 20.11 12.14 -8.27
CA LEU A 220 19.86 10.87 -8.93
C LEU A 220 20.97 9.87 -8.56
N PRO A 221 20.64 8.69 -8.01
CA PRO A 221 21.66 7.68 -7.72
C PRO A 221 22.27 7.11 -9.00
N ASP A 222 23.60 6.97 -9.04
CA ASP A 222 24.32 6.46 -10.21
C ASP A 222 23.80 5.10 -10.68
N TRP A 223 23.45 4.22 -9.74
CA TRP A 223 22.95 2.88 -10.05
C TRP A 223 21.68 2.88 -10.92
N VAL A 224 20.86 3.93 -10.86
CA VAL A 224 19.58 4.00 -11.59
C VAL A 224 19.84 4.08 -13.10
N LEU A 225 20.90 4.79 -13.51
CA LEU A 225 21.28 4.95 -14.91
C LEU A 225 21.71 3.60 -15.51
N ASP A 226 22.49 2.83 -14.77
CA ASP A 226 22.97 1.51 -15.20
C ASP A 226 21.89 0.43 -15.10
N PHE A 227 20.96 0.57 -14.14
CA PHE A 227 19.87 -0.37 -13.92
C PHE A 227 18.74 -0.22 -14.96
N MET A 228 18.42 0.99 -15.40
CA MET A 228 17.30 1.22 -16.32
C MET A 228 17.57 0.62 -17.71
N PRO A 229 16.79 -0.39 -18.18
CA PRO A 229 16.97 -0.97 -19.51
C PRO A 229 16.43 -0.04 -20.60
N THR A 230 16.81 -0.29 -21.86
CA THR A 230 16.25 0.43 -23.02
C THR A 230 14.76 0.14 -23.23
N ARG A 231 14.31 -1.06 -22.84
CA ARG A 231 12.91 -1.49 -22.84
C ARG A 231 12.52 -1.93 -21.44
N GLY A 232 11.51 -1.27 -20.89
CA GLY A 232 10.99 -1.55 -19.57
C GLY A 232 10.83 -0.28 -18.73
N GLY A 233 10.26 -0.45 -17.55
CA GLY A 233 10.02 0.63 -16.61
C GLY A 233 9.27 0.13 -15.39
N TYR A 234 9.16 0.96 -14.36
CA TYR A 234 8.49 0.61 -13.11
C TYR A 234 7.94 1.84 -12.41
N PHE A 235 7.10 1.60 -11.40
CA PHE A 235 6.74 2.62 -10.44
C PHE A 235 7.80 2.72 -9.35
N ILE A 236 8.39 3.91 -9.20
CA ILE A 236 9.41 4.20 -8.19
C ILE A 236 8.83 4.11 -6.77
N GLY A 237 9.73 3.91 -5.79
CA GLY A 237 9.37 3.65 -4.41
C GLY A 237 8.58 4.77 -3.74
N ASN A 238 8.90 6.03 -4.04
CA ASN A 238 8.28 7.17 -3.37
C ASN A 238 8.43 8.47 -4.18
N VAL A 239 7.43 9.35 -4.10
CA VAL A 239 7.48 10.72 -4.62
C VAL A 239 6.91 11.65 -3.57
N SER A 240 7.73 12.59 -3.09
CA SER A 240 7.40 13.57 -2.05
C SER A 240 8.00 14.94 -2.40
N PRO A 241 7.63 16.04 -1.71
CA PRO A 241 8.27 17.34 -1.89
C PRO A 241 9.81 17.23 -1.77
N ALA A 242 10.52 17.65 -2.83
CA ALA A 242 11.98 17.60 -2.96
C ALA A 242 12.61 16.20 -2.79
N ARG A 243 11.84 15.11 -2.95
CA ARG A 243 12.34 13.75 -2.76
C ARG A 243 11.70 12.76 -3.73
N MET A 244 12.55 12.01 -4.43
CA MET A 244 12.16 10.79 -5.15
C MET A 244 13.02 9.62 -4.66
N ASP A 245 12.35 8.54 -4.27
CA ASP A 245 13.01 7.29 -3.95
C ASP A 245 12.92 6.37 -5.17
N PHE A 246 14.04 6.24 -5.88
CA PHE A 246 14.13 5.48 -7.12
C PHE A 246 14.14 3.97 -6.92
N ARG A 247 14.23 3.45 -5.68
CA ARG A 247 14.27 2.00 -5.45
C ARG A 247 13.03 1.32 -6.04
N TRP A 248 13.25 0.17 -6.64
CA TRP A 248 12.16 -0.69 -7.12
C TRP A 248 11.59 -1.46 -5.93
N PHE A 249 10.26 -1.54 -5.83
CA PHE A 249 9.56 -2.31 -4.80
C PHE A 249 8.63 -3.33 -5.47
N CYS A 250 8.82 -4.61 -5.14
CA CYS A 250 8.12 -5.72 -5.78
C CYS A 250 6.61 -5.62 -5.59
N LEU A 251 6.15 -5.57 -4.33
CA LEU A 251 4.74 -5.66 -3.99
C LEU A 251 3.94 -4.49 -4.59
N GLY A 252 4.48 -3.28 -4.51
CA GLY A 252 3.86 -2.09 -5.12
C GLY A 252 3.66 -2.22 -6.62
N ASN A 253 4.67 -2.69 -7.36
CA ASN A 253 4.58 -2.88 -8.81
C ASN A 253 3.63 -4.03 -9.18
N CYS A 254 3.66 -5.15 -8.46
CA CYS A 254 2.73 -6.26 -8.69
C CYS A 254 1.27 -5.85 -8.44
N ILE A 255 0.98 -5.15 -7.33
CA ILE A 255 -0.37 -4.66 -7.03
C ILE A 255 -0.79 -3.59 -8.03
N ALA A 256 0.12 -2.75 -8.53
CA ALA A 256 -0.20 -1.79 -9.57
C ALA A 256 -0.69 -2.47 -10.87
N ILE A 257 -0.10 -3.61 -11.26
CA ILE A 257 -0.57 -4.44 -12.37
C ILE A 257 -1.95 -5.06 -12.03
N LEU A 258 -2.05 -5.78 -10.91
CA LEU A 258 -3.26 -6.53 -10.51
C LEU A 258 -4.49 -5.64 -10.32
N SER A 259 -4.29 -4.39 -9.90
CA SER A 259 -5.37 -3.42 -9.67
C SER A 259 -5.76 -2.61 -10.90
N CYS A 260 -5.04 -2.77 -12.03
CA CYS A 260 -5.14 -1.93 -13.22
C CYS A 260 -4.80 -0.45 -12.95
N LEU A 261 -3.94 -0.20 -11.96
CA LEU A 261 -3.31 1.11 -11.77
C LEU A 261 -2.33 1.37 -12.93
N ALA A 262 -1.49 0.39 -13.24
CA ALA A 262 -0.65 0.38 -14.43
C ALA A 262 -1.51 0.34 -15.69
N THR A 263 -1.16 1.10 -16.72
CA THR A 263 -1.72 0.88 -18.06
C THR A 263 -1.22 -0.46 -18.63
N PRO A 264 -1.85 -1.03 -19.67
CA PRO A 264 -1.35 -2.25 -20.31
C PRO A 264 0.11 -2.14 -20.76
N GLU A 265 0.51 -0.97 -21.28
CA GLU A 265 1.88 -0.69 -21.71
C GLU A 265 2.84 -0.65 -20.52
N GLN A 266 2.45 0.01 -19.43
CA GLN A 266 3.24 0.04 -18.19
C GLN A 266 3.37 -1.36 -17.56
N ALA A 267 2.30 -2.14 -17.56
CA ALA A 267 2.33 -3.51 -17.06
C ALA A 267 3.29 -4.39 -17.88
N SER A 268 3.24 -4.29 -19.21
CA SER A 268 4.20 -4.98 -20.09
C SER A 268 5.63 -4.50 -19.85
N ALA A 269 5.83 -3.19 -19.66
CA ALA A 269 7.15 -2.62 -19.39
C ALA A 269 7.72 -3.05 -18.02
N ILE A 270 6.89 -3.28 -17.00
CA ILE A 270 7.33 -3.88 -15.73
C ILE A 270 7.79 -5.31 -15.95
N MET A 271 7.11 -6.10 -16.79
CA MET A 271 7.54 -7.46 -17.12
C MET A 271 8.84 -7.46 -17.95
N ASP A 272 8.95 -6.59 -18.96
CA ASP A 272 10.19 -6.39 -19.74
C ASP A 272 11.37 -6.01 -18.82
N LEU A 273 11.14 -5.19 -17.78
CA LEU A 273 12.15 -4.86 -16.78
C LEU A 273 12.56 -6.10 -15.96
N ILE A 274 11.60 -6.88 -15.46
CA ILE A 274 11.89 -8.08 -14.67
C ILE A 274 12.67 -9.11 -15.49
N GLU A 275 12.33 -9.29 -16.77
CA GLU A 275 13.05 -10.18 -17.68
C GLU A 275 14.47 -9.68 -17.97
N SER A 276 14.65 -8.37 -18.20
CA SER A 276 15.96 -7.79 -18.51
C SER A 276 16.89 -7.67 -17.30
N ARG A 277 16.33 -7.55 -16.09
CA ARG A 277 17.05 -7.44 -14.81
C ARG A 277 16.75 -8.62 -13.89
N TRP A 278 16.67 -9.82 -14.49
CA TRP A 278 16.28 -11.03 -13.79
C TRP A 278 17.24 -11.36 -12.64
N GLU A 279 18.54 -11.25 -12.86
CA GLU A 279 19.55 -11.52 -11.82
C GLU A 279 19.46 -10.53 -10.66
N GLU A 280 19.23 -9.24 -10.96
CA GLU A 280 19.12 -8.19 -9.95
C GLU A 280 17.80 -8.21 -9.18
N LEU A 281 16.68 -8.64 -9.79
CA LEU A 281 15.35 -8.60 -9.17
C LEU A 281 14.87 -9.96 -8.63
N VAL A 282 15.38 -11.05 -9.21
CA VAL A 282 15.02 -12.44 -8.87
C VAL A 282 16.24 -13.21 -8.39
N GLY A 283 17.27 -13.32 -9.24
CA GLY A 283 18.41 -14.22 -9.01
C GLY A 283 17.97 -15.67 -8.80
N GLU A 284 18.62 -16.36 -7.86
CA GLU A 284 18.32 -17.76 -7.54
C GLU A 284 17.09 -17.95 -6.61
N MET A 285 16.52 -16.87 -6.06
CA MET A 285 15.42 -16.93 -5.10
C MET A 285 14.36 -15.85 -5.40
N PRO A 286 13.22 -16.21 -6.01
CA PRO A 286 12.13 -15.27 -6.23
C PRO A 286 11.49 -14.85 -4.89
N LEU A 287 11.21 -13.58 -4.63
CA LEU A 287 11.58 -12.34 -5.33
C LEU A 287 12.24 -11.39 -4.32
N LYS A 288 13.09 -10.47 -4.79
CA LYS A 288 13.59 -9.40 -3.89
C LYS A 288 12.44 -8.49 -3.46
N ILE A 289 12.42 -8.08 -2.20
CA ILE A 289 11.39 -7.16 -1.68
C ILE A 289 11.54 -5.75 -2.27
N CYS A 290 12.78 -5.27 -2.35
CA CYS A 290 13.16 -4.04 -3.01
C CYS A 290 14.56 -4.16 -3.63
N TYR A 291 14.88 -3.25 -4.55
CA TYR A 291 16.21 -3.16 -5.17
C TYR A 291 16.61 -1.69 -5.44
N PRO A 292 17.88 -1.31 -5.23
CA PRO A 292 18.94 -2.07 -4.54
C PRO A 292 18.79 -2.00 -3.01
N ALA A 293 19.68 -2.72 -2.31
CA ALA A 293 19.85 -2.57 -0.87
C ALA A 293 20.57 -1.25 -0.54
N MET A 294 20.28 -0.68 0.63
CA MET A 294 21.04 0.47 1.14
C MET A 294 22.33 -0.02 1.79
N GLU A 295 23.44 0.66 1.52
CA GLU A 295 24.75 0.29 2.05
C GLU A 295 25.45 1.48 2.74
N GLY A 296 26.45 1.16 3.57
CA GLY A 296 27.38 2.15 4.13
C GLY A 296 26.72 3.32 4.88
N HIS A 297 26.81 4.52 4.31
CA HIS A 297 26.23 5.73 4.91
C HIS A 297 24.72 5.80 4.78
N GLU A 298 24.17 5.34 3.65
CA GLU A 298 22.72 5.34 3.41
C GLU A 298 22.02 4.45 4.42
N TRP A 299 22.51 3.22 4.62
CA TRP A 299 21.99 2.30 5.64
C TRP A 299 22.02 2.94 7.04
N ARG A 300 23.15 3.52 7.45
CA ARG A 300 23.28 4.17 8.77
C ARG A 300 22.27 5.29 8.98
N ILE A 301 22.10 6.15 7.98
CA ILE A 301 21.25 7.35 8.07
C ILE A 301 19.77 7.01 7.96
N VAL A 302 19.39 6.21 6.96
CA VAL A 302 17.99 5.93 6.64
C VAL A 302 17.38 4.96 7.65
N THR A 303 18.08 3.87 7.97
CA THR A 303 17.56 2.84 8.90
C THR A 303 17.82 3.20 10.37
N GLY A 304 18.78 4.08 10.64
CA GLY A 304 19.23 4.36 12.00
C GLY A 304 20.15 3.25 12.55
N CYS A 305 21.01 2.70 11.70
CA CYS A 305 21.89 1.57 12.00
C CYS A 305 21.12 0.31 12.41
N ASP A 306 19.99 0.03 11.77
CA ASP A 306 19.18 -1.15 12.05
C ASP A 306 19.94 -2.43 11.64
N PRO A 307 20.26 -3.34 12.58
CA PRO A 307 21.08 -4.52 12.27
C PRO A 307 20.33 -5.62 11.52
N LYS A 308 19.00 -5.52 11.36
CA LYS A 308 18.15 -6.53 10.70
C LYS A 308 17.71 -6.03 9.32
#